data_AF-A0A430R179-F1
#
_entry.id   AF-A0A430R179-F1
#
_cell.length_a   1.000
_cell.length_b   1.000
_cell.length_c   1.000
_cell.angle_alpha   90.00
_cell.angle_beta   90.00
_cell.angle_gamma   90.00
#
_symmetry.space_group_name_H-M   'P 1'
#
loop_
_entity.id
_entity.type
_entity.pdbx_description
1 polymer ?
#
loop_
_entity_poly.entity_id
_entity_poly.type
_entity_poly.pdbx_seq_one_letter_code
_entity_poly.pdbx_strand_id
1 'polypeptide(L)'
;GMIRSVPSEPTPQFFEAVERAIIHSIPKPIALIVCYPSNPTAYVPDLDFYKDLVAFAKKHDIFILSDLAYAEVYFDEDKPPPSVLQVPGALDVTVEFTSMSKTFSMAGWRMGFAVGNERIIAALARVKSYLDYGAFTPVQVAATAALNG
;
A
#
# COMPACT_ATOMS: atom_id res chain seq x y z
N GLY A 1 -9.18 17.28 -5.58
CA GLY A 1 -9.71 15.90 -5.71
C GLY A 1 -10.71 15.68 -4.60
N MET A 2 -11.71 14.82 -4.81
CA MET A 2 -12.65 14.44 -3.75
C MET A 2 -12.19 13.12 -3.12
N ILE A 3 -12.31 13.01 -1.81
CA ILE A 3 -12.05 11.77 -1.06
C ILE A 3 -13.40 11.19 -0.68
N ARG A 4 -13.59 9.90 -0.91
CA ARG A 4 -14.77 9.16 -0.47
C ARG A 4 -14.32 8.03 0.45
N SER A 5 -14.78 8.09 1.70
CA SER A 5 -14.52 7.03 2.66
C SER A 5 -15.40 5.81 2.36
N VAL A 6 -14.83 4.64 2.62
CA VAL A 6 -15.49 3.34 2.59
C VAL A 6 -15.11 2.60 3.88
N PRO A 7 -15.91 1.61 4.33
CA PRO A 7 -15.50 0.71 5.41
C PRO A 7 -14.15 0.06 5.09
N SER A 8 -13.36 -0.25 6.12
CA SER A 8 -12.01 -0.84 6.00
C SER A 8 -11.92 -2.28 6.47
N GLU A 9 -13.03 -2.91 6.82
CA GLU A 9 -13.04 -4.32 7.20
C GLU A 9 -12.86 -5.19 5.94
N PRO A 10 -11.93 -6.15 5.91
CA PRO A 10 -11.61 -6.95 4.72
C PRO A 10 -12.64 -8.07 4.50
N THR A 11 -13.89 -7.69 4.31
CA THR A 11 -15.04 -8.58 4.08
C THR A 11 -15.65 -8.31 2.71
N PRO A 12 -16.52 -9.20 2.18
CA PRO A 12 -17.19 -8.96 0.90
C PRO A 12 -17.94 -7.61 0.82
N GLN A 13 -18.44 -7.10 1.96
CA GLN A 13 -19.12 -5.80 2.06
C GLN A 13 -18.21 -4.62 1.70
N PHE A 14 -16.89 -4.78 1.83
CA PHE A 14 -15.91 -3.80 1.37
C PHE A 14 -16.12 -3.48 -0.12
N PHE A 15 -16.20 -4.52 -0.95
CA PHE A 15 -16.30 -4.37 -2.40
C PHE A 15 -17.63 -3.73 -2.83
N GLU A 16 -18.73 -4.08 -2.17
CA GLU A 16 -20.04 -3.44 -2.41
C GLU A 16 -19.99 -1.93 -2.10
N ALA A 17 -19.35 -1.57 -0.99
CA ALA A 17 -19.18 -0.17 -0.60
C ALA A 17 -18.29 0.59 -1.59
N VAL A 18 -17.19 -0.01 -2.07
CA VAL A 18 -16.30 0.58 -3.08
C VAL A 18 -17.00 0.69 -4.45
N GLU A 19 -17.75 -0.31 -4.88
CA GLU A 19 -18.55 -0.26 -6.11
C GLU A 19 -19.54 0.91 -6.05
N ARG A 20 -20.28 1.04 -4.96
CA ARG A 20 -21.17 2.19 -4.71
C ARG A 20 -20.39 3.51 -4.65
N ALA A 21 -19.16 3.49 -4.12
CA ALA A 21 -18.27 4.63 -4.10
C ALA A 21 -17.94 5.13 -5.51
N ILE A 22 -17.63 4.19 -6.41
CA ILE A 22 -17.28 4.45 -7.81
C ILE A 22 -18.50 4.93 -8.61
N ILE A 23 -19.64 4.25 -8.53
CA ILE A 23 -20.84 4.54 -9.33
C ILE A 23 -21.40 5.94 -9.05
N HIS A 24 -21.35 6.41 -7.79
CA HIS A 24 -21.84 7.74 -7.44
C HIS A 24 -20.75 8.81 -7.36
N SER A 25 -19.64 8.65 -8.06
CA SER A 25 -18.57 9.67 -8.14
C SER A 25 -18.32 10.08 -9.59
N ILE A 26 -18.44 11.39 -9.83
CA ILE A 26 -18.18 12.02 -11.12
C ILE A 26 -17.19 13.17 -10.88
N PRO A 27 -15.95 13.11 -11.41
CA PRO A 27 -15.39 12.00 -12.19
C PRO A 27 -15.16 10.75 -11.34
N LYS A 28 -14.97 9.62 -12.03
CA LYS A 28 -14.64 8.33 -11.43
C LYS A 28 -13.38 8.45 -10.56
N PRO A 29 -13.32 7.79 -9.38
CA PRO A 29 -12.11 7.73 -8.59
C PRO A 29 -10.95 7.15 -9.40
N ILE A 30 -9.73 7.67 -9.19
CA ILE A 30 -8.52 7.22 -9.90
C ILE A 30 -7.75 6.16 -9.12
N ALA A 31 -7.94 6.09 -7.80
CA ALA A 31 -7.22 5.19 -6.93
C ALA A 31 -8.03 4.84 -5.68
N LEU A 32 -7.73 3.69 -5.12
CA LEU A 32 -8.17 3.19 -3.83
C LEU A 32 -6.94 3.08 -2.92
N ILE A 33 -7.04 3.63 -1.71
CA ILE A 33 -5.98 3.55 -0.70
C ILE A 33 -6.42 2.52 0.34
N VAL A 34 -5.56 1.53 0.58
CA VAL A 34 -5.78 0.49 1.62
C VAL A 34 -4.59 0.48 2.57
N CYS A 35 -4.84 0.13 3.83
CA CYS A 35 -3.81 0.07 4.87
C CYS A 35 -4.04 -1.18 5.69
N TYR A 36 -3.13 -2.15 5.54
CA TYR A 36 -3.21 -3.45 6.18
C TYR A 36 -1.80 -3.98 6.50
N PRO A 37 -1.50 -4.41 7.73
CA PRO A 37 -2.32 -4.33 8.94
C PRO A 37 -2.80 -2.91 9.25
N SER A 38 -4.10 -2.78 9.53
CA SER A 38 -4.79 -1.49 9.56
C SER A 38 -4.49 -0.72 10.84
N ASN A 39 -4.17 0.56 10.69
CA ASN A 39 -4.24 1.53 11.77
C ASN A 39 -5.51 2.38 11.58
N PRO A 40 -6.46 2.45 12.54
CA PRO A 40 -6.37 2.01 13.94
C PRO A 40 -7.01 0.66 14.27
N THR A 41 -7.63 -0.02 13.30
CA THR A 41 -8.53 -1.16 13.58
C THR A 41 -7.85 -2.50 13.78
N ALA A 42 -6.54 -2.60 13.48
CA ALA A 42 -5.76 -3.83 13.49
C ALA A 42 -6.28 -4.94 12.55
N TYR A 43 -7.12 -4.60 11.56
CA TYR A 43 -7.55 -5.57 10.56
C TYR A 43 -6.38 -6.05 9.71
N VAL A 44 -6.38 -7.35 9.43
CA VAL A 44 -5.41 -8.02 8.56
C VAL A 44 -6.20 -8.86 7.55
N PRO A 45 -6.07 -8.59 6.24
CA PRO A 45 -6.70 -9.39 5.21
C PRO A 45 -5.92 -10.68 4.97
N ASP A 46 -6.58 -11.67 4.37
CA ASP A 46 -5.90 -12.81 3.77
C ASP A 46 -5.50 -12.53 2.32
N LEU A 47 -4.82 -13.49 1.70
CA LEU A 47 -4.38 -13.37 0.32
C LEU A 47 -5.55 -13.41 -0.68
N ASP A 48 -6.66 -14.05 -0.32
CA ASP A 48 -7.84 -14.15 -1.19
C ASP A 48 -8.56 -12.80 -1.32
N PHE A 49 -8.66 -12.04 -0.22
CA PHE A 49 -9.10 -10.65 -0.26
C PHE A 49 -8.25 -9.80 -1.23
N TYR A 50 -6.92 -9.97 -1.22
CA TYR A 50 -6.06 -9.24 -2.15
C TYR A 50 -6.24 -9.69 -3.61
N LYS A 51 -6.52 -10.98 -3.87
CA LYS A 51 -6.85 -11.45 -5.23
C LYS A 51 -8.09 -10.74 -5.75
N ASP A 52 -9.13 -10.68 -4.92
CA ASP A 52 -10.37 -9.98 -5.26
C ASP A 52 -10.14 -8.47 -5.42
N LEU A 53 -9.29 -7.87 -4.57
CA LEU A 53 -8.92 -6.46 -4.67
C LEU A 53 -8.21 -6.11 -5.99
N VAL A 54 -7.24 -6.91 -6.40
CA VAL A 54 -6.52 -6.71 -7.67
C VAL A 54 -7.45 -6.91 -8.85
N ALA A 55 -8.29 -7.94 -8.83
CA ALA A 55 -9.28 -8.17 -9.88
C ALA A 55 -10.30 -7.01 -9.98
N PHE A 56 -10.76 -6.52 -8.83
CA PHE A 56 -11.66 -5.38 -8.74
C PHE A 56 -11.01 -4.10 -9.29
N ALA A 57 -9.79 -3.79 -8.87
CA ALA A 57 -9.07 -2.62 -9.35
C ALA A 57 -8.87 -2.64 -10.88
N LYS A 58 -8.51 -3.79 -11.44
CA LYS A 58 -8.42 -3.99 -12.90
C LYS A 58 -9.76 -3.81 -13.61
N LYS A 59 -10.84 -4.41 -13.10
CA LYS A 59 -12.20 -4.27 -13.65
C LYS A 59 -12.63 -2.80 -13.70
N HIS A 60 -12.27 -2.04 -12.67
CA HIS A 60 -12.62 -0.64 -12.54
C HIS A 60 -11.54 0.31 -13.03
N ASP A 61 -10.45 -0.12 -13.65
CA ASP A 61 -9.38 0.77 -14.15
C ASP A 61 -8.97 1.84 -13.12
N ILE A 62 -8.76 1.40 -11.87
CA ILE A 62 -8.28 2.23 -10.76
C ILE A 62 -6.99 1.65 -10.20
N PHE A 63 -6.16 2.50 -9.62
CA PHE A 63 -4.94 2.07 -8.95
C PHE A 63 -5.20 1.68 -7.49
N ILE A 64 -4.36 0.78 -6.96
CA ILE A 64 -4.29 0.48 -5.53
C ILE A 64 -3.04 1.12 -4.96
N LEU A 65 -3.20 1.90 -3.89
CA LEU A 65 -2.11 2.38 -3.06
C LEU A 65 -2.18 1.63 -1.74
N SER A 66 -1.30 0.65 -1.55
CA SER A 66 -1.28 -0.22 -0.37
C SER A 66 -0.27 0.29 0.64
N ASP A 67 -0.69 0.55 1.87
CA ASP A 67 0.19 0.84 3.00
C ASP A 67 0.44 -0.44 3.81
N LEU A 68 1.69 -0.90 3.76
CA LEU A 68 2.22 -2.11 4.41
C LEU A 68 3.18 -1.75 5.57
N ALA A 69 3.05 -0.57 6.19
CA ALA A 69 3.97 -0.12 7.25
C ALA A 69 3.98 -0.99 8.52
N TYR A 70 2.93 -1.79 8.74
CA TYR A 70 2.76 -2.66 9.91
C TYR A 70 2.95 -4.15 9.60
N ALA A 71 3.48 -4.54 8.42
CA ALA A 71 3.64 -5.95 8.04
C ALA A 71 4.47 -6.78 9.05
N GLU A 72 5.41 -6.14 9.73
CA GLU A 72 6.31 -6.79 10.70
C GLU A 72 5.79 -6.67 12.15
N VAL A 73 4.60 -6.08 12.34
CA VAL A 73 3.95 -5.91 13.64
C VAL A 73 2.71 -6.79 13.68
N TYR A 74 2.93 -8.09 13.86
CA TYR A 74 1.88 -9.11 13.93
C TYR A 74 2.14 -10.07 15.09
N PHE A 75 1.09 -10.75 15.54
CA PHE A 75 1.15 -11.59 16.75
C PHE A 75 1.14 -13.09 16.47
N ASP A 76 0.71 -13.51 15.28
CA ASP A 76 0.60 -14.92 14.87
C ASP A 76 1.74 -15.27 13.91
N GLU A 77 2.78 -15.95 14.40
CA GLU A 77 3.96 -16.33 13.60
C GLU A 77 3.63 -17.27 12.44
N ASP A 78 2.54 -18.06 12.55
CA ASP A 78 2.11 -19.00 11.51
C ASP A 78 1.34 -18.28 10.38
N LYS A 79 0.93 -17.02 10.60
CA LYS A 79 0.11 -16.23 9.66
C LYS A 79 0.62 -14.80 9.53
N PRO A 80 1.79 -14.60 8.91
CA PRO A 80 2.30 -13.26 8.63
C PRO A 80 1.33 -12.49 7.71
N PRO A 81 1.17 -11.16 7.89
CA PRO A 81 0.37 -10.33 7.01
C PRO A 81 0.80 -10.47 5.54
N PRO A 82 -0.11 -10.77 4.61
CA PRO A 82 0.25 -10.89 3.21
C PRO A 82 0.53 -9.52 2.59
N SER A 83 1.41 -9.50 1.59
CA SER A 83 1.60 -8.35 0.69
C SER A 83 0.67 -8.47 -0.50
N VAL A 84 0.08 -7.36 -0.94
CA VAL A 84 -0.76 -7.36 -2.15
C VAL A 84 0.05 -7.77 -3.40
N LEU A 85 1.38 -7.54 -3.37
CA LEU A 85 2.28 -7.87 -4.48
C LEU A 85 2.52 -9.38 -4.63
N GLN A 86 2.07 -10.20 -3.68
CA GLN A 86 2.03 -11.67 -3.82
C GLN A 86 0.99 -12.12 -4.85
N VAL A 87 0.00 -11.28 -5.18
CA VAL A 87 -1.06 -11.61 -6.14
C VAL A 87 -0.54 -11.47 -7.58
N PRO A 88 -0.68 -12.50 -8.43
CA PRO A 88 -0.31 -12.42 -9.84
C PRO A 88 -1.00 -11.24 -10.56
N GLY A 89 -0.20 -10.40 -11.22
CA GLY A 89 -0.68 -9.22 -11.92
C GLY A 89 -1.03 -8.02 -11.03
N ALA A 90 -0.71 -8.06 -9.73
CA ALA A 90 -0.85 -6.88 -8.85
C ALA A 90 0.00 -5.70 -9.33
N LEU A 91 1.20 -5.96 -9.88
CA LEU A 91 2.10 -4.92 -10.41
C LEU A 91 1.47 -4.07 -11.53
N ASP A 92 0.42 -4.55 -12.19
CA ASP A 92 -0.24 -3.80 -13.26
C ASP A 92 -1.05 -2.62 -12.72
N VAL A 93 -1.49 -2.68 -11.46
CA VAL A 93 -2.44 -1.72 -10.87
C VAL A 93 -2.06 -1.22 -9.48
N THR A 94 -1.04 -1.79 -8.84
CA THR A 94 -0.74 -1.53 -7.43
C THR A 94 0.64 -0.92 -7.22
N VAL A 95 0.73 0.04 -6.30
CA VAL A 95 1.97 0.40 -5.61
C VAL A 95 1.79 0.16 -4.12
N GLU A 96 2.74 -0.55 -3.54
CA GLU A 96 2.81 -0.83 -2.12
C GLU A 96 3.92 0.01 -1.47
N PHE A 97 3.61 0.59 -0.32
CA PHE A 97 4.47 1.45 0.47
C PHE A 97 4.80 0.74 1.77
N THR A 98 6.05 0.86 2.22
CA THR A 98 6.45 0.45 3.55
C THR A 98 7.34 1.48 4.22
N SER A 99 7.40 1.42 5.55
CA SER A 99 8.21 2.31 6.37
C SER A 99 9.07 1.52 7.34
N MET A 100 10.32 1.94 7.46
CA MET A 100 11.25 1.37 8.45
C MET A 100 10.97 1.87 9.88
N SER A 101 10.00 2.77 10.04
CA SER A 101 9.66 3.38 11.33
C SER A 101 9.24 2.36 12.38
N LYS A 102 8.49 1.32 11.95
CA LYS A 102 7.90 0.32 12.86
C LYS A 102 8.77 -0.91 12.95
N THR A 103 9.14 -1.49 11.82
CA THR A 103 9.99 -2.68 11.75
C THR A 103 11.33 -2.51 12.46
N PHE A 104 12.01 -1.37 12.27
CA PHE A 104 13.38 -1.18 12.75
C PHE A 104 13.50 -0.08 13.83
N SER A 105 12.38 0.33 14.43
CA SER A 105 12.35 1.45 15.40
C SER A 105 12.96 2.77 14.87
N MET A 106 12.94 2.98 13.54
CA MET A 106 13.57 4.14 12.89
C MET A 106 12.60 5.32 12.69
N ALA A 107 11.66 5.55 13.60
CA ALA A 107 10.59 6.53 13.40
C ALA A 107 11.07 7.97 13.12
N GLY A 108 12.18 8.39 13.74
CA GLY A 108 12.80 9.70 13.55
C GLY A 108 13.66 9.85 12.28
N TRP A 109 13.95 8.74 11.58
CA TRP A 109 14.89 8.70 10.46
C TRP A 109 14.22 8.93 9.10
N ARG A 110 12.89 8.81 9.05
CA ARG A 110 12.06 9.09 7.87
C ARG A 110 12.48 8.28 6.63
N MET A 111 12.68 6.97 6.82
CA MET A 111 13.01 6.04 5.75
C MET A 111 11.86 5.06 5.45
N GLY A 112 11.68 4.80 4.17
CA GLY A 112 10.70 3.88 3.62
C GLY A 112 10.90 3.77 2.11
N PHE A 113 10.13 2.90 1.46
CA PHE A 113 10.22 2.70 0.03
C PHE A 113 8.87 2.30 -0.55
N ALA A 114 8.76 2.42 -1.87
CA ALA A 114 7.58 2.05 -2.64
C ALA A 114 7.99 1.07 -3.73
N VAL A 115 7.22 0.00 -3.91
CA VAL A 115 7.42 -1.03 -4.94
C VAL A 115 6.10 -1.29 -5.63
N GLY A 116 6.10 -1.49 -6.95
CA GLY A 116 4.88 -1.81 -7.66
C GLY A 116 4.91 -1.36 -9.11
N ASN A 117 3.77 -0.87 -9.57
CA ASN A 117 3.55 -0.44 -10.94
C ASN A 117 4.63 0.53 -11.45
N GLU A 118 5.34 0.11 -12.49
CA GLU A 118 6.49 0.85 -13.05
C GLU A 118 6.12 2.29 -13.44
N ARG A 119 4.94 2.50 -14.02
CA ARG A 119 4.50 3.84 -14.45
C ARG A 119 4.27 4.77 -13.26
N ILE A 120 3.63 4.26 -12.20
CA ILE A 120 3.38 5.03 -10.98
C ILE A 120 4.70 5.30 -10.25
N ILE A 121 5.60 4.31 -10.15
CA ILE A 121 6.93 4.47 -9.56
C ILE A 121 7.76 5.49 -10.32
N ALA A 122 7.77 5.45 -11.66
CA ALA A 122 8.46 6.43 -12.49
C ALA A 122 7.87 7.85 -12.33
N ALA A 123 6.54 7.96 -12.21
CA ALA A 123 5.89 9.23 -11.91
C ALA A 123 6.28 9.76 -10.53
N LEU A 124 6.31 8.91 -9.51
CA LEU A 124 6.75 9.26 -8.16
C LEU A 124 8.21 9.73 -8.16
N ALA A 125 9.11 9.00 -8.84
CA ALA A 125 10.52 9.39 -8.97
C ALA A 125 10.67 10.75 -9.64
N ARG A 126 9.90 11.02 -10.70
CA ARG A 126 9.90 12.33 -11.37
C ARG A 126 9.44 13.45 -10.44
N VAL A 127 8.35 13.26 -9.71
CA VAL A 127 7.86 14.26 -8.74
C VAL A 127 8.91 14.50 -7.65
N LYS A 128 9.50 13.42 -7.10
CA LYS A 128 10.55 13.51 -6.08
C LYS A 128 11.78 14.29 -6.54
N SER A 129 12.18 14.16 -7.81
CA SER A 129 13.33 14.91 -8.36
C SER A 129 13.18 16.43 -8.29
N TYR A 130 11.94 16.94 -8.17
CA TYR A 130 11.66 18.36 -7.98
C TYR A 130 11.48 18.76 -6.51
N LEU A 131 11.37 17.80 -5.59
CA LEU A 131 11.09 18.02 -4.17
C LEU A 131 12.33 17.77 -3.29
N ASP A 132 13.14 16.79 -3.64
CA ASP A 132 14.30 16.37 -2.87
C ASP A 132 15.42 15.83 -3.77
N TYR A 133 16.64 15.78 -3.22
CA TYR A 133 17.81 15.17 -3.87
C TYR A 133 17.97 13.69 -3.49
N GLY A 134 16.86 13.02 -3.17
CA GLY A 134 16.86 11.69 -2.56
C GLY A 134 16.90 11.72 -1.03
N ALA A 135 16.75 10.55 -0.42
CA ALA A 135 16.84 10.41 1.02
C ALA A 135 18.28 10.62 1.50
N PHE A 136 18.48 11.06 2.74
CA PHE A 136 19.82 11.36 3.27
C PHE A 136 20.73 10.12 3.22
N THR A 137 21.83 10.20 2.48
CA THR A 137 22.68 9.04 2.13
C THR A 137 23.12 8.19 3.33
N PRO A 138 23.57 8.77 4.47
CA PRO A 138 23.90 7.96 5.65
C PRO A 138 22.73 7.13 6.19
N VAL A 139 21.50 7.65 6.09
CA VAL A 139 20.28 6.91 6.48
C VAL A 139 19.99 5.79 5.49
N GLN A 140 20.25 6.00 4.20
CA GLN A 140 20.14 4.92 3.21
C GLN A 140 21.12 3.78 3.52
N VAL A 141 22.36 4.09 3.88
CA VAL A 141 23.35 3.08 4.30
C VAL A 141 22.88 2.34 5.56
N ALA A 142 22.42 3.06 6.58
CA ALA A 142 21.85 2.44 7.78
C ALA A 142 20.64 1.54 7.46
N ALA A 143 19.78 1.97 6.54
CA ALA A 143 18.66 1.18 6.06
C ALA A 143 19.11 -0.09 5.34
N THR A 144 20.16 -0.03 4.51
CA THR A 144 20.71 -1.25 3.88
C THR A 144 21.26 -2.23 4.91
N ALA A 145 21.90 -1.75 5.99
CA ALA A 145 22.35 -2.62 7.07
C ALA A 145 21.17 -3.27 7.78
N ALA A 146 20.14 -2.50 8.14
CA ALA A 146 18.94 -3.01 8.80
C ALA A 146 18.20 -4.09 7.97
N LEU A 147 18.15 -3.93 6.64
CA LEU A 147 17.51 -4.92 5.75
C LEU A 147 18.33 -6.20 5.55
N ASN A 148 19.66 -6.15 5.71
CA ASN A 148 20.54 -7.29 5.48
C ASN A 148 20.84 -8.12 6.75
N GLY A 149 20.56 -7.58 7.95
CA GLY A 149 20.85 -8.23 9.23
C GLY A 149 22.28 -7.99 9.70
#